data_AF-A0A1F8QLX2-F1
#
_entry.id   AF-A0A1F8QLX2-F1
#
_cell.length_a   1.000
_cell.length_b   1.000
_cell.length_c   1.000
_cell.angle_alpha   90.00
_cell.angle_beta   90.00
_cell.angle_gamma   90.00
#
_symmetry.space_group_name_H-M   'P 1'
#
loop_
_entity.id
_entity.type
_entity.pdbx_description
1 polymer ?
#
loop_
_entity_poly.entity_id
_entity_poly.type
_entity_poly.pdbx_seq_one_letter_code
_entity_poly.pdbx_strand_id
1 'polypeptide(L)'
;MKSLLILLVGLQIADGLVTRMAVTSGLVQEWNALVAPIAGEWSFLLLKVAGALASALALWALHPRFPGVSLSGAGCVVVFYGTVLAWNLTTLVWA
;
A
#
# COMPACT_ATOMS: atom_id res chain seq x y z
N MET A 1 -9.94 -14.50 -6.77
CA MET A 1 -9.77 -13.36 -5.84
C MET A 1 -8.63 -13.51 -4.83
N LYS A 2 -8.34 -14.71 -4.31
CA LYS A 2 -7.22 -14.93 -3.36
C LYS A 2 -5.89 -14.32 -3.82
N SER A 3 -5.51 -14.52 -5.08
CA SER A 3 -4.27 -13.95 -5.64
C SER A 3 -4.26 -12.41 -5.66
N LEU A 4 -5.39 -11.77 -5.95
CA LEU A 4 -5.51 -10.30 -5.91
C LEU A 4 -5.40 -9.75 -4.49
N LEU A 5 -5.95 -10.46 -3.51
CA LEU A 5 -5.83 -10.07 -2.10
C LEU A 5 -4.38 -10.21 -1.62
N ILE A 6 -3.72 -11.31 -1.95
CA ILE A 6 -2.30 -11.52 -1.63
C ILE A 6 -1.44 -10.43 -2.29
N LEU A 7 -1.71 -10.12 -3.56
CA LEU A 7 -1.01 -9.08 -4.29
C LEU A 7 -1.23 -7.69 -3.67
N LEU A 8 -2.47 -7.36 -3.29
CA LEU A 8 -2.82 -6.09 -2.65
C LEU A 8 -2.09 -5.93 -1.30
N VAL A 9 -2.09 -6.99 -0.49
CA VAL A 9 -1.37 -6.98 0.79
C VAL A 9 0.14 -6.85 0.56
N GLY A 10 0.70 -7.61 -0.37
CA GLY A 10 2.13 -7.54 -0.72
C GLY A 10 2.54 -6.16 -1.22
N LEU A 11 1.75 -5.55 -2.11
CA LEU A 11 2.00 -4.20 -2.63
C LEU A 11 2.02 -3.16 -1.51
N GLN A 12 1.08 -3.23 -0.56
CA GLN A 12 1.06 -2.26 0.54
C GLN A 12 2.20 -2.43 1.54
N ILE A 13 2.62 -3.67 1.79
CA ILE A 13 3.79 -3.94 2.62
C ILE A 13 5.05 -3.40 1.93
N ALA A 14 5.22 -3.71 0.64
CA ALA A 14 6.35 -3.23 -0.15
C ALA A 14 6.41 -1.70 -0.19
N ASP A 15 5.29 -1.04 -0.44
CA ASP A 15 5.22 0.42 -0.47
C ASP A 15 5.52 1.05 0.89
N GLY A 16 5.00 0.48 1.97
CA GLY A 16 5.36 0.92 3.32
C GLY A 16 6.85 0.79 3.63
N LEU A 17 7.47 -0.30 3.17
CA LEU A 17 8.90 -0.53 3.36
C LEU A 17 9.75 0.46 2.54
N VAL A 18 9.42 0.64 1.26
CA VAL A 18 10.12 1.57 0.36
C VAL A 18 9.98 3.01 0.86
N THR A 19 8.77 3.44 1.23
CA THR A 19 8.53 4.80 1.76
C THR A 19 9.33 5.02 3.04
N ARG A 20 9.30 4.06 3.98
CA ARG A 20 10.10 4.16 5.20
C ARG A 20 11.60 4.26 4.90
N MET A 21 12.11 3.45 3.99
CA MET A 21 13.52 3.51 3.58
C MET A 21 13.87 4.85 2.96
N ALA A 22 13.03 5.37 2.06
CA ALA A 22 13.24 6.66 1.40
C ALA A 22 13.20 7.85 2.37
N VAL A 23 12.26 7.85 3.33
CA VAL A 23 12.14 8.90 4.35
C VAL A 23 13.28 8.84 5.36
N THR A 24 13.64 7.63 5.84
CA THR A 24 14.74 7.47 6.81
C THR A 24 16.12 7.76 6.22
N SER A 25 16.30 7.62 4.91
CA SER A 25 17.52 8.00 4.19
C SER A 25 17.56 9.49 3.79
N GLY A 26 16.50 10.25 4.05
CA GLY A 26 16.41 11.67 3.71
C GLY A 26 16.23 11.96 2.22
N LEU A 27 15.98 10.93 1.40
CA LEU A 27 15.82 11.05 -0.06
C LEU A 27 14.45 11.61 -0.45
N VAL A 28 13.43 11.37 0.38
CA VAL A 28 12.05 11.77 0.11
C VAL A 28 11.43 12.40 1.35
N GLN A 29 10.68 13.47 1.16
CA GLN A 29 9.88 14.11 2.20
C GLN A 29 8.40 13.79 1.99
N GLU A 30 7.75 13.29 3.04
CA GLU A 30 6.34 12.94 2.96
C GLU A 30 5.47 14.21 2.93
N TRP A 31 4.66 14.36 1.87
CA TRP A 31 3.84 15.56 1.67
C TRP A 31 2.59 15.59 2.55
N ASN A 32 2.14 14.42 3.03
CA ASN A 32 0.95 14.34 3.85
C ASN A 32 1.29 14.69 5.30
N ALA A 33 0.91 15.88 5.76
CA ALA A 33 1.22 16.40 7.10
C ALA A 33 0.80 15.48 8.26
N LEU A 34 -0.25 14.66 8.09
CA LEU A 34 -0.69 13.69 9.11
C LEU A 34 0.22 12.46 9.19
N VAL A 35 0.81 12.06 8.06
CA VAL A 35 1.58 10.82 7.92
C VAL A 35 3.08 11.10 8.00
N ALA A 36 3.52 12.30 7.61
CA ALA A 36 4.89 12.77 7.69
C ALA A 36 5.61 12.49 9.02
N PRO A 37 5.01 12.74 10.21
CA PRO A 37 5.71 12.48 11.47
C PRO A 37 5.97 10.99 11.74
N ILE A 38 5.14 10.09 11.18
CA ILE A 38 5.25 8.64 11.43
C ILE A 38 5.90 7.89 10.26
N ALA A 39 6.07 8.52 9.09
CA ALA A 39 6.51 7.86 7.86
C ALA A 39 7.89 7.16 7.97
N GLY A 40 8.79 7.67 8.82
CA GLY A 40 10.09 7.04 9.10
C GLY A 40 10.05 5.94 10.18
N GLU A 41 8.94 5.83 10.91
CA GLU A 41 8.81 4.93 12.05
C GLU A 41 8.23 3.56 11.64
N TRP A 42 8.44 2.56 12.50
CA TRP A 42 7.80 1.24 12.34
C TRP A 42 6.27 1.29 12.50
N SER A 43 5.75 2.30 13.20
CA SER A 43 4.33 2.56 13.38
C SER A 43 3.61 2.76 12.04
N PHE A 44 4.24 3.41 11.07
CA PHE A 44 3.71 3.58 9.71
C PHE A 44 3.57 2.26 8.96
N LEU A 45 4.58 1.39 9.02
CA LEU A 45 4.51 0.07 8.39
C LEU A 45 3.39 -0.77 9.00
N LEU A 46 3.26 -0.76 10.34
CA LEU A 46 2.19 -1.46 11.04
C LEU A 46 0.80 -0.96 10.62
N LEU A 47 0.63 0.36 10.50
CA LEU A 47 -0.62 0.96 10.04
C LEU A 47 -0.96 0.52 8.60
N LYS A 48 0.03 0.49 7.71
CA LYS A 48 -0.16 -0.01 6.34
C LYS A 48 -0.52 -1.49 6.29
N VAL A 49 0.17 -2.33 7.06
CA VAL A 49 -0.13 -3.76 7.16
C VAL A 49 -1.56 -3.98 7.67
N ALA A 50 -1.93 -3.30 8.77
CA ALA A 50 -3.26 -3.40 9.35
C ALA A 50 -4.35 -2.92 8.36
N GLY A 51 -4.13 -1.78 7.68
CA GLY A 51 -5.04 -1.27 6.66
C GLY A 51 -5.18 -2.21 5.46
N ALA A 52 -4.08 -2.82 5.01
CA ALA A 52 -4.09 -3.79 3.91
C ALA A 52 -4.86 -5.06 4.27
N LEU A 53 -4.66 -5.60 5.49
CA LEU A 53 -5.41 -6.74 5.99
C LEU A 53 -6.90 -6.42 6.14
N ALA A 54 -7.24 -5.26 6.71
CA ALA A 54 -8.63 -4.81 6.83
C ALA A 54 -9.30 -4.67 5.45
N SER A 55 -8.60 -4.09 4.48
CA SER A 55 -9.08 -3.95 3.09
C SER A 55 -9.30 -5.32 2.44
N ALA A 56 -8.35 -6.24 2.64
CA ALA A 56 -8.45 -7.59 2.10
C ALA A 56 -9.62 -8.38 2.71
N LEU A 57 -9.84 -8.26 4.02
CA LEU A 57 -10.97 -8.86 4.72
C LEU A 57 -12.30 -8.26 4.25
N ALA A 58 -12.39 -6.93 4.09
CA ALA A 58 -13.59 -6.25 3.61
C ALA A 58 -13.95 -6.71 2.18
N LEU A 59 -12.97 -6.76 1.28
CA LEU A 59 -13.17 -7.26 -0.09
C LEU A 59 -13.56 -8.74 -0.10
N TRP A 60 -12.94 -9.56 0.76
CA TRP A 60 -13.27 -10.97 0.90
C TRP A 60 -14.70 -11.19 1.40
N ALA A 61 -15.13 -10.42 2.40
CA ALA A 61 -16.50 -10.47 2.92
C ALA A 61 -17.54 -9.98 1.89
N LEU A 62 -17.17 -9.01 1.05
CA LEU A 62 -18.05 -8.48 0.01
C LEU A 62 -18.16 -9.40 -1.22
N HIS A 63 -17.10 -10.14 -1.54
CA HIS A 63 -17.02 -11.01 -2.72
C HIS A 63 -18.17 -12.01 -2.89
N PRO A 64 -18.62 -12.79 -1.87
CA PRO A 64 -19.73 -13.72 -2.03
C PRO A 64 -21.06 -13.04 -2.35
N ARG A 65 -21.22 -11.76 -2.00
CA ARG A 65 -22.46 -10.99 -2.22
C ARG A 65 -22.43 -10.19 -3.52
N PHE A 66 -21.27 -9.64 -3.89
CA PHE A 66 -21.07 -8.82 -5.09
C PHE A 66 -19.68 -9.08 -5.72
N PRO A 67 -19.51 -10.18 -6.49
CA PRO A 67 -18.21 -10.58 -7.03
C PRO A 67 -17.63 -9.58 -8.03
N GLY A 68 -18.46 -8.96 -8.88
CA GLY A 68 -18.00 -7.99 -9.89
C GLY A 68 -17.46 -6.69 -9.28
N VAL A 69 -18.10 -6.19 -8.23
CA VAL A 69 -17.66 -4.98 -7.50
C VAL A 69 -16.36 -5.25 -6.76
N SER A 70 -16.26 -6.39 -6.08
CA SER A 70 -15.05 -6.76 -5.33
C SER A 70 -13.85 -6.95 -6.25
N LEU A 71 -14.03 -7.60 -7.42
CA LEU A 71 -12.97 -7.75 -8.43
C LEU A 71 -12.52 -6.41 -9.03
N SER A 72 -13.47 -5.56 -9.43
CA SER A 72 -13.14 -4.26 -10.02
C SER A 72 -12.48 -3.33 -9.01
N GLY A 73 -12.98 -3.32 -7.77
CA GLY A 73 -12.41 -2.55 -6.67
C GLY A 73 -11.00 -3.01 -6.32
N ALA A 74 -10.80 -4.33 -6.13
CA ALA A 74 -9.47 -4.90 -5.88
C ALA A 74 -8.49 -4.57 -7.02
N GLY A 75 -8.93 -4.69 -8.28
CA GLY A 75 -8.13 -4.34 -9.45
C GLY A 75 -7.71 -2.88 -9.47
N CYS A 76 -8.65 -1.96 -9.26
CA CYS A 76 -8.35 -0.52 -9.21
C CYS A 76 -7.34 -0.18 -8.10
N VAL A 77 -7.53 -0.75 -6.91
CA VAL A 77 -6.63 -0.53 -5.77
C VAL A 77 -5.23 -1.10 -6.05
N VAL A 78 -5.14 -2.29 -6.64
CA VAL A 78 -3.87 -2.91 -7.05
C VAL A 78 -3.14 -2.04 -8.07
N VAL A 79 -3.82 -1.57 -9.11
CA VAL A 79 -3.21 -0.71 -10.13
C VAL A 79 -2.72 0.59 -9.51
N PHE A 80 -3.56 1.26 -8.72
CA PHE A 80 -3.20 2.49 -8.04
C PHE A 80 -1.95 2.34 -7.16
N TYR A 81 -1.95 1.38 -6.23
CA TYR A 81 -0.80 1.16 -5.35
C TYR A 81 0.42 0.61 -6.09
N GLY A 82 0.23 -0.15 -7.17
CA GLY A 82 1.32 -0.57 -8.04
C GLY A 82 2.01 0.62 -8.72
N THR A 83 1.25 1.58 -9.22
CA THR A 83 1.80 2.81 -9.81
C THR A 83 2.52 3.67 -8.77
N VAL A 84 1.96 3.83 -7.57
CA VAL A 84 2.60 4.56 -6.47
C VAL A 84 3.90 3.90 -6.06
N LEU A 85 3.92 2.57 -5.88
CA LEU A 85 5.13 1.83 -5.56
C LEU A 85 6.19 1.96 -6.65
N ALA A 86 5.80 1.86 -7.92
CA ALA A 86 6.72 2.03 -9.04
C ALA A 86 7.34 3.45 -9.05
N TRP A 87 6.53 4.47 -8.80
CA TRP A 87 7.01 5.85 -8.64
C TRP A 87 8.01 5.95 -7.49
N ASN A 88 7.66 5.45 -6.30
CA ASN A 88 8.53 5.47 -5.12
C ASN A 88 9.86 4.72 -5.33
N LEU A 89 9.82 3.60 -6.06
CA LEU A 89 11.03 2.88 -6.44
C LEU A 89 11.89 3.68 -7.40
N THR A 90 11.30 4.37 -8.39
CA THR A 90 12.09 5.25 -9.27
C THR A 90 12.73 6.38 -8.47
N THR A 91 12.01 7.03 -7.55
CA THR A 91 12.62 8.06 -6.70
C THR A 91 13.74 7.52 -5.82
N LEU A 92 13.64 6.26 -5.34
CA LEU A 92 14.70 5.64 -4.55
C LEU A 92 15.94 5.26 -5.38
N VAL A 93 15.75 4.82 -6.63
CA VAL A 93 16.84 4.40 -7.52
C VAL A 93 17.60 5.59 -8.09
N TRP A 94 16.92 6.71 -8.32
CA TRP A 94 17.48 7.90 -8.94
C TRP A 94 17.88 9.02 -7.95
N ALA A 95 17.73 8.80 -6.63
CA ALA A 95 18.15 9.74 -5.58
C ALA A 95 19.48 9.34 -4.96
#